data_AF-A0A450ZXX0-F1
#
_entry.id   AF-A0A450ZXX0-F1
#
_cell.length_a   1.000
_cell.length_b   1.000
_cell.length_c   1.000
_cell.angle_alpha   90.00
_cell.angle_beta   90.00
_cell.angle_gamma   90.00
#
_symmetry.space_group_name_H-M   'P 1'
#
loop_
_entity.id
_entity.type
_entity.pdbx_description
1 polymer ?
#
loop_
_entity_poly.entity_id
_entity_poly.type
_entity_poly.pdbx_seq_one_letter_code
_entity_poly.pdbx_strand_id
1 'polypeptide(L)'
;MDCFPSGMELFPAADEEQWKFIKKVIDDCDYYLLIIGGRYGFTDDTGISYTEKEFDYAVESGLKVIALIHGSPDDIPFGKSEQDSELREKLLDFKDKVMTGRLVKFWNKAEELAGLVAFSLTKTIKTYPAIGWVRANNIASESILAEINDLSLVPTCRRGNPKAARLRRISYPSKLRETHPMRRSRHKNPRLASSR
;
A
#
# COMPACT_ATOMS: atom_id res chain seq x y z
N MET A 1 18.23 -8.12 0.85
CA MET A 1 17.17 -7.13 0.58
C MET A 1 15.88 -7.88 0.79
N ASP A 2 15.16 -7.55 1.87
CA ASP A 2 13.94 -8.24 2.28
C ASP A 2 12.72 -7.46 1.78
N CYS A 3 12.62 -7.31 0.45
CA CYS A 3 11.55 -6.57 -0.21
C CYS A 3 10.80 -7.51 -1.15
N PHE A 4 9.48 -7.32 -1.26
CA PHE A 4 8.64 -8.02 -2.21
C PHE A 4 8.36 -7.07 -3.39
N PRO A 5 8.88 -7.34 -4.59
CA PRO A 5 8.56 -6.53 -5.74
C PRO A 5 7.10 -6.79 -6.16
N SER A 6 6.40 -5.73 -6.53
CA SER A 6 5.10 -5.80 -7.18
C SER A 6 5.18 -5.03 -8.50
N GLY A 7 4.69 -5.64 -9.56
CA GLY A 7 4.74 -5.11 -10.91
C GLY A 7 3.63 -5.71 -11.76
N MET A 8 3.35 -5.07 -12.90
CA MET A 8 2.26 -5.47 -13.78
C MET A 8 2.40 -6.89 -14.32
N GLU A 9 3.60 -7.45 -14.33
CA GLU A 9 3.90 -8.83 -14.72
C GLU A 9 3.29 -9.89 -13.78
N LEU A 10 2.92 -9.50 -12.56
CA LEU A 10 2.31 -10.39 -11.56
C LEU A 10 0.78 -10.29 -11.55
N PHE A 11 0.19 -9.48 -12.43
CA PHE A 11 -1.25 -9.22 -12.39
C PHE A 11 -2.04 -10.42 -12.95
N PRO A 12 -3.06 -10.91 -12.23
CA PRO A 12 -3.89 -12.00 -12.70
C PRO A 12 -4.79 -11.55 -13.86
N ALA A 13 -5.10 -12.47 -14.77
CA ALA A 13 -6.18 -12.26 -15.73
C ALA A 13 -7.53 -12.28 -14.98
N ALA A 14 -8.10 -11.11 -14.73
CA ALA A 14 -9.35 -10.93 -13.98
C ALA A 14 -10.28 -9.95 -14.71
N ASP A 15 -11.59 -10.09 -14.48
CA ASP A 15 -12.63 -9.19 -14.96
C ASP A 15 -12.78 -7.97 -14.02
N GLU A 16 -11.67 -7.26 -13.77
CA GLU A 16 -11.63 -6.01 -13.00
C GLU A 16 -11.04 -4.89 -13.85
N GLU A 17 -11.49 -3.65 -13.60
CA GLU A 17 -10.91 -2.46 -14.21
C GLU A 17 -9.42 -2.34 -13.85
N GLN A 18 -8.56 -2.29 -14.87
CA GLN A 18 -7.09 -2.31 -14.73
C GLN A 18 -6.58 -1.24 -13.76
N TRP A 19 -7.10 -0.02 -13.85
CA TRP A 19 -6.70 1.10 -12.99
C TRP A 19 -7.06 0.90 -11.52
N LYS A 20 -8.24 0.31 -11.25
CA LYS A 20 -8.68 0.02 -9.89
C LYS A 20 -7.79 -1.02 -9.21
N PHE A 21 -7.32 -2.02 -9.97
CA PHE A 21 -6.39 -3.03 -9.47
C PHE A 21 -5.02 -2.42 -9.17
N ILE A 22 -4.49 -1.61 -10.08
CA ILE A 22 -3.20 -0.92 -9.91
C ILE A 22 -3.19 -0.08 -8.62
N LYS A 23 -4.27 0.67 -8.35
CA LYS A 23 -4.38 1.46 -7.11
C LYS A 23 -4.28 0.61 -5.85
N LYS A 24 -5.02 -0.50 -5.78
CA LYS A 24 -4.95 -1.43 -4.63
C LYS A 24 -3.51 -1.90 -4.40
N VAL A 25 -2.81 -2.25 -5.49
CA VAL A 25 -1.42 -2.69 -5.41
C VAL A 25 -0.50 -1.59 -4.89
N ILE A 26 -0.67 -0.34 -5.35
CA ILE A 26 0.11 0.80 -4.86
C ILE A 26 -0.16 1.07 -3.38
N ASP A 27 -1.41 0.95 -2.94
CA ASP A 27 -1.81 1.17 -1.54
C ASP A 27 -1.15 0.16 -0.59
N ASP A 28 -0.89 -1.06 -1.05
CA ASP A 28 -0.20 -2.11 -0.30
C ASP A 28 1.34 -1.95 -0.29
N CYS A 29 1.91 -1.01 -1.05
CA CYS A 29 3.36 -0.81 -1.16
C CYS A 29 3.89 0.25 -0.19
N ASP A 30 5.06 0.00 0.41
CA ASP A 30 5.73 0.99 1.28
C ASP A 30 6.54 2.05 0.49
N TYR A 31 7.11 1.64 -0.66
CA TYR A 31 7.99 2.46 -1.49
C TYR A 31 7.61 2.29 -2.96
N TYR A 32 7.70 3.38 -3.74
CA TYR A 32 7.43 3.34 -5.17
C TYR A 32 8.74 3.55 -5.95
N LEU A 33 9.09 2.60 -6.82
CA LEU A 33 10.28 2.67 -7.66
C LEU A 33 9.87 2.97 -9.10
N LEU A 34 10.27 4.13 -9.61
CA LEU A 34 10.01 4.56 -10.97
C LEU A 34 11.30 4.47 -11.80
N ILE A 35 11.23 3.77 -12.93
CA ILE A 35 12.32 3.68 -13.91
C ILE A 35 11.82 4.23 -15.24
N ILE A 36 12.37 5.36 -15.67
CA ILE A 36 12.04 6.00 -16.94
C ILE A 36 13.14 5.67 -17.96
N GLY A 37 12.72 5.05 -19.06
CA GLY A 37 13.54 4.78 -20.25
C GLY A 37 13.19 5.71 -21.41
N GLY A 38 13.06 5.13 -22.61
CA GLY A 38 12.80 5.86 -23.85
C GLY A 38 11.35 5.80 -24.35
N ARG A 39 10.42 5.19 -23.60
CA ARG A 39 9.02 5.02 -23.99
C ARG A 39 8.09 5.64 -22.96
N TYR A 40 7.01 6.26 -23.43
CA TYR A 40 5.97 6.80 -22.56
C TYR A 40 5.04 5.70 -22.06
N GLY A 41 4.85 4.65 -22.86
CA GLY A 41 4.10 3.45 -22.50
C GLY A 41 2.66 3.48 -22.99
N PHE A 42 1.82 2.62 -22.41
CA PHE A 42 0.40 2.53 -22.77
C PHE A 42 -0.37 3.70 -22.15
N THR A 43 -1.20 4.36 -22.96
CA THR A 43 -2.04 5.48 -22.55
C THR A 43 -3.48 5.05 -22.38
N ASP A 44 -4.17 5.68 -21.43
CA ASP A 44 -5.61 5.54 -21.28
C ASP A 44 -6.37 6.38 -22.32
N ASP A 45 -7.70 6.29 -22.33
CA ASP A 45 -8.60 7.07 -23.21
C ASP A 45 -8.40 8.60 -23.06
N THR A 46 -7.86 9.04 -21.92
CA THR A 46 -7.51 10.45 -21.66
C THR A 46 -6.15 10.87 -22.23
N GLY A 47 -5.39 9.95 -22.83
CA GLY A 47 -4.09 10.19 -23.42
C GLY A 47 -2.92 10.32 -22.43
N ILE A 48 -3.12 9.95 -21.16
CA ILE A 48 -2.08 9.93 -20.10
C ILE A 48 -1.61 8.48 -19.93
N SER A 49 -0.29 8.27 -19.79
CA SER A 49 0.26 6.93 -19.56
C SER A 49 -0.14 6.36 -18.20
N TYR A 50 -0.32 5.05 -18.13
CA TYR A 50 -0.55 4.38 -16.85
C TYR A 50 0.59 4.65 -15.86
N THR A 51 1.84 4.63 -16.32
CA THR A 51 3.01 4.94 -15.49
C THR A 51 2.97 6.36 -14.91
N GLU A 52 2.52 7.35 -15.68
CA GLU A 52 2.35 8.71 -15.15
C GLU A 52 1.21 8.77 -14.12
N LYS A 53 0.08 8.11 -14.39
CA LYS A 53 -1.02 8.03 -13.41
C LYS A 53 -0.59 7.36 -12.11
N GLU A 54 0.18 6.27 -12.21
CA GLU A 54 0.74 5.56 -11.05
C GLU A 54 1.66 6.47 -10.25
N PHE A 55 2.54 7.22 -10.92
CA PHE A 55 3.43 8.19 -10.27
C PHE A 55 2.64 9.27 -9.52
N ASP A 56 1.63 9.85 -10.17
CA ASP A 56 0.79 10.88 -9.54
C ASP A 56 0.07 10.32 -8.31
N TYR A 57 -0.52 9.13 -8.44
CA TYR A 57 -1.18 8.45 -7.32
C TYR A 57 -0.21 8.13 -6.17
N ALA A 58 0.99 7.63 -6.48
CA ALA A 58 2.01 7.33 -5.46
C ALA A 58 2.45 8.60 -4.70
N VAL A 59 2.55 9.74 -5.40
CA VAL A 59 2.85 11.04 -4.79
C VAL A 59 1.69 11.52 -3.91
N GLU A 60 0.45 11.42 -4.39
CA GLU A 60 -0.76 11.79 -3.65
C GLU A 60 -0.94 10.96 -2.38
N SER A 61 -0.69 9.65 -2.46
CA SER A 61 -0.73 8.71 -1.33
C SER A 61 0.43 8.92 -0.33
N GLY A 62 1.38 9.80 -0.64
CA GLY A 62 2.50 10.14 0.25
C GLY A 62 3.62 9.11 0.29
N LEU A 63 3.67 8.18 -0.68
CA LEU A 63 4.72 7.16 -0.77
C LEU A 63 6.07 7.78 -1.08
N LYS A 64 7.13 7.12 -0.61
CA LYS A 64 8.50 7.53 -0.93
C LYS A 64 8.87 7.02 -2.33
N VAL A 65 8.86 7.94 -3.29
CA VAL A 65 9.21 7.68 -4.68
C VAL A 65 10.72 7.71 -4.90
N ILE A 66 11.26 6.67 -5.51
CA ILE A 66 12.64 6.57 -5.99
C ILE A 66 12.58 6.63 -7.51
N ALA A 67 13.10 7.69 -8.12
CA ALA A 67 13.07 7.87 -9.57
C ALA A 67 14.46 7.68 -10.20
N LEU A 68 14.55 6.75 -11.15
CA LEU A 68 15.71 6.48 -11.99
C LEU A 68 15.39 6.87 -13.43
N ILE A 69 16.09 7.86 -13.97
CA ILE A 69 15.80 8.44 -15.27
C ILE A 69 16.95 8.17 -16.25
N HIS A 70 16.65 7.82 -17.50
CA HIS A 70 17.70 7.68 -18.50
C HIS A 70 18.37 9.04 -18.81
N GLY A 71 19.69 9.10 -18.69
CA GLY A 71 20.48 10.32 -18.89
C GLY A 71 20.52 10.78 -20.35
N SER A 72 20.72 9.84 -21.27
CA SER A 72 20.82 10.11 -22.72
C SER A 72 19.75 9.35 -23.51
N PRO A 73 18.52 9.88 -23.67
CA PRO A 73 17.46 9.17 -24.38
C PRO A 73 17.79 8.87 -25.85
N ASP A 74 18.70 9.64 -26.46
CA ASP A 74 19.16 9.42 -27.84
C ASP A 74 20.08 8.20 -28.00
N ASP A 75 20.70 7.72 -26.92
CA ASP A 75 21.50 6.49 -26.93
C ASP A 75 20.63 5.23 -26.93
N ILE A 76 19.33 5.38 -26.68
CA ILE A 76 18.37 4.27 -26.71
C ILE A 76 18.08 3.93 -28.18
N PRO A 77 18.26 2.68 -28.61
CA PRO A 77 17.96 2.27 -29.98
C PRO A 77 16.55 2.69 -30.38
N PHE A 78 16.38 3.26 -31.57
CA PHE A 78 15.09 3.79 -32.04
C PHE A 78 13.92 2.80 -31.91
N GLY A 79 14.15 1.50 -32.12
CA GLY A 79 13.13 0.46 -31.94
C GLY A 79 12.65 0.27 -30.49
N LYS A 80 13.38 0.80 -29.50
CA LYS A 80 13.05 0.82 -28.08
C LYS A 80 12.68 2.21 -27.57
N SER A 81 12.66 3.20 -28.46
CA SER A 81 12.26 4.57 -28.15
C SER A 81 10.85 4.82 -28.68
N GLU A 82 10.19 5.83 -28.14
CA GLU A 82 8.89 6.25 -28.62
C GLU A 82 9.01 6.79 -30.05
N GLN A 83 8.20 6.23 -30.96
CA GLN A 83 8.23 6.59 -32.37
C GLN A 83 7.28 7.73 -32.68
N ASP A 84 6.20 7.83 -31.92
CA ASP A 84 5.24 8.91 -32.03
C ASP A 84 5.80 10.20 -31.42
N SER A 85 5.76 11.27 -32.21
CA SER A 85 6.23 12.59 -31.78
C SER A 85 5.40 13.13 -30.61
N GLU A 86 4.09 12.89 -30.58
CA GLU A 86 3.22 13.40 -29.52
C GLU A 86 3.52 12.72 -28.18
N LEU A 87 3.72 11.40 -28.21
CA LEU A 87 4.08 10.62 -27.02
C LEU A 87 5.51 10.93 -26.55
N ARG A 88 6.41 11.26 -27.47
CA ARG A 88 7.78 11.69 -27.12
C ARG A 88 7.77 13.02 -26.37
N GLU A 89 6.94 13.98 -26.77
CA GLU A 89 6.78 15.25 -26.04
C GLU A 89 6.22 15.02 -24.64
N LYS A 90 5.16 14.20 -24.52
CA LYS A 90 4.60 13.81 -23.20
C LYS A 90 5.63 13.11 -22.31
N LEU A 91 6.50 12.29 -22.86
CA LEU A 91 7.59 11.66 -22.10
C LEU A 91 8.57 12.71 -21.55
N LEU A 92 8.90 13.74 -22.32
CA LEU A 92 9.78 14.83 -21.87
C LEU A 92 9.12 15.63 -20.74
N ASP A 93 7.85 16.00 -20.91
CA ASP A 93 7.08 16.68 -19.86
C ASP A 93 7.01 15.86 -18.58
N PHE A 94 6.79 14.55 -18.70
CA PHE A 94 6.76 13.64 -17.57
C PHE A 94 8.13 13.54 -16.88
N LYS A 95 9.23 13.51 -17.63
CA LYS A 95 10.59 13.54 -17.06
C LYS A 95 10.82 14.82 -16.26
N ASP A 96 10.44 15.97 -16.81
CA ASP A 96 10.60 17.26 -16.15
C ASP A 96 9.75 17.36 -14.88
N LYS A 97 8.52 16.83 -14.92
CA LYS A 97 7.63 16.71 -13.76
C LYS A 97 8.24 15.85 -12.65
N VAL A 98 8.83 14.71 -12.99
CA VAL A 98 9.49 13.81 -12.01
C VAL A 98 10.77 14.44 -11.44
N MET A 99 11.52 15.17 -12.26
CA MET A 99 12.72 15.90 -11.85
C MET A 99 12.42 17.10 -10.93
N THR A 100 11.21 17.66 -11.04
CA THR A 100 10.81 18.82 -10.25
C THR A 100 10.58 18.45 -8.79
N GLY A 101 11.31 19.11 -7.89
CA GLY A 101 11.13 18.99 -6.43
C GLY A 101 11.67 17.70 -5.80
N ARG A 102 12.45 16.88 -6.53
CA ARG A 102 12.96 15.58 -6.04
C ARG A 102 14.40 15.33 -6.49
N LEU A 103 15.11 14.49 -5.72
CA LEU A 103 16.43 13.99 -6.10
C LEU A 103 16.26 12.76 -7.00
N VAL A 104 16.55 12.93 -8.29
CA VAL A 104 16.55 11.83 -9.26
C VAL A 104 17.97 11.26 -9.45
N LYS A 105 18.06 10.01 -9.89
CA LYS A 105 19.33 9.42 -10.33
C LYS A 105 19.28 9.09 -11.81
N PHE A 106 20.36 9.39 -12.51
CA PHE A 106 20.48 9.08 -13.92
C PHE A 106 21.17 7.75 -14.15
N TRP A 107 20.73 7.02 -15.17
CA TRP A 107 21.37 5.80 -15.66
C TRP A 107 21.57 5.89 -17.17
N ASN A 108 22.64 5.27 -17.68
CA ASN A 108 22.94 5.27 -19.12
C ASN A 108 22.99 3.84 -19.69
N LYS A 109 23.33 2.85 -18.85
CA LYS A 109 23.39 1.45 -19.25
C LYS A 109 22.47 0.62 -18.37
N ALA A 110 21.82 -0.38 -18.97
CA ALA A 110 20.93 -1.28 -18.25
C ALA A 110 21.65 -2.06 -17.13
N GLU A 111 22.94 -2.34 -17.30
CA GLU A 111 23.78 -3.03 -16.30
C GLU A 111 23.93 -2.23 -14.99
N GLU A 112 23.86 -0.90 -15.06
CA GLU A 112 23.99 -0.01 -13.89
C GLU A 112 22.72 0.01 -13.04
N LEU A 113 21.56 -0.30 -13.63
CA LEU A 113 20.25 -0.21 -12.97
C LEU A 113 20.20 -1.06 -11.69
N ALA A 114 20.67 -2.31 -11.74
CA ALA A 114 20.62 -3.21 -10.59
C ALA A 114 21.38 -2.63 -9.38
N GLY A 115 22.56 -2.05 -9.61
CA GLY A 115 23.37 -1.40 -8.57
C GLY A 115 22.71 -0.12 -8.04
N LEU A 116 22.16 0.70 -8.94
CA LEU A 116 21.49 1.95 -8.58
C LEU A 116 20.19 1.70 -7.78
N VAL A 117 19.39 0.71 -8.19
CA VAL A 117 18.19 0.29 -7.46
C VAL A 117 18.59 -0.21 -6.09
N ALA A 118 19.55 -1.13 -6.01
CA ALA A 118 19.98 -1.71 -4.74
C ALA A 118 20.48 -0.63 -3.76
N PHE A 119 21.30 0.30 -4.24
CA PHE A 119 21.82 1.39 -3.42
C PHE A 119 20.71 2.36 -2.98
N SER A 120 19.88 2.82 -3.93
CA SER A 120 18.86 3.83 -3.67
C SER A 120 17.79 3.29 -2.74
N LEU A 121 17.31 2.07 -2.98
CA LEU A 121 16.30 1.42 -2.15
C LEU A 121 16.81 1.18 -0.73
N THR A 122 18.02 0.63 -0.55
CA THR A 122 18.61 0.43 0.79
C THR A 122 18.72 1.74 1.56
N LYS A 123 19.13 2.81 0.87
CA LYS A 123 19.27 4.13 1.48
C LYS A 123 17.91 4.70 1.88
N THR A 124 16.90 4.58 1.01
CA THR A 124 15.54 5.05 1.28
C THR A 124 14.93 4.30 2.45
N ILE A 125 15.05 2.98 2.51
CA ILE A 125 14.56 2.16 3.64
C ILE A 125 15.19 2.59 4.95
N LYS A 126 16.51 2.84 4.97
CA LYS A 126 17.21 3.30 6.18
C LYS A 126 16.82 4.71 6.61
N THR A 127 16.52 5.60 5.65
CA THR A 127 16.21 7.01 5.93
C THR A 127 14.74 7.18 6.33
N TYR A 128 13.85 6.39 5.72
CA TYR A 128 12.41 6.44 5.91
C TYR A 128 11.92 5.02 6.17
N PRO A 129 12.13 4.47 7.39
CA PRO A 129 11.69 3.13 7.72
C PRO A 129 10.16 3.06 7.69
N ALA A 130 9.62 2.14 6.89
CA ALA A 130 8.20 1.82 6.85
C ALA A 130 7.90 0.62 7.78
N ILE A 131 6.61 0.34 7.98
CA ILE A 131 6.15 -0.78 8.81
C ILE A 131 6.56 -2.11 8.16
N GLY A 132 6.45 -2.17 6.82
CA GLY A 132 6.76 -3.37 6.05
C GLY A 132 5.70 -4.46 6.19
N TRP A 133 5.84 -5.50 5.36
CA TRP A 133 4.93 -6.63 5.37
C TRP A 133 5.25 -7.60 6.51
N VAL A 134 4.26 -7.92 7.34
CA VAL A 134 4.39 -8.87 8.46
C VAL A 134 3.68 -10.17 8.11
N ARG A 135 4.38 -11.30 8.26
CA ARG A 135 3.75 -12.63 8.12
C ARG A 135 2.65 -12.80 9.16
N ALA A 136 1.49 -13.30 8.73
CA ALA A 136 0.31 -13.48 9.58
C ALA A 136 0.58 -14.26 10.88
N ASN A 137 1.49 -15.25 10.87
CA ASN A 137 1.86 -16.01 12.06
C ASN A 137 2.55 -15.20 13.18
N ASN A 138 2.97 -13.96 12.90
CA ASN A 138 3.63 -13.07 13.87
C ASN A 138 2.67 -12.01 14.44
N ILE A 139 1.42 -11.98 13.99
CA ILE A 139 0.37 -11.17 14.61
C ILE A 139 0.06 -11.85 15.94
N ALA A 140 0.12 -11.09 17.05
CA ALA A 140 -0.07 -11.62 18.40
C ALA A 140 -1.25 -12.58 18.44
N SER A 141 -0.97 -13.85 18.75
CA SER A 141 -2.01 -14.86 18.91
C SER A 141 -2.96 -14.40 20.01
N GLU A 142 -4.23 -14.81 19.93
CA GLU A 142 -5.22 -14.53 20.97
C GLU A 142 -4.70 -14.90 22.37
N SER A 143 -3.83 -15.91 22.46
CA SER A 143 -3.14 -16.30 23.69
C SER A 143 -2.18 -15.22 24.25
N ILE A 144 -1.45 -14.49 23.41
CA ILE A 144 -0.53 -13.41 23.84
C ILE A 144 -1.35 -12.20 24.30
N LEU A 145 -2.46 -11.88 23.62
CA LEU A 145 -3.36 -10.81 24.03
C LEU A 145 -4.06 -11.14 25.36
N ALA A 146 -4.45 -12.40 25.56
CA ALA A 146 -4.98 -12.89 26.82
C ALA A 146 -3.94 -12.78 27.96
N GLU A 147 -2.69 -13.15 27.71
CA GLU A 147 -1.60 -13.04 28.69
C GLU A 147 -1.28 -11.58 29.06
N ILE A 148 -1.28 -10.67 28.09
CA ILE A 148 -1.15 -9.22 28.37
C ILE A 148 -2.31 -8.71 29.23
N ASN A 149 -3.54 -9.13 28.91
CA ASN A 149 -4.72 -8.75 29.69
C ASN A 149 -4.63 -9.31 31.12
N ASP A 150 -4.24 -10.57 31.28
CA ASP A 150 -4.07 -11.20 32.58
C ASP A 150 -2.97 -10.51 33.39
N LEU A 151 -1.82 -10.17 32.80
CA LEU A 151 -0.75 -9.41 33.45
C LEU A 151 -1.17 -7.99 33.84
N SER A 152 -2.07 -7.35 33.08
CA SER A 152 -2.64 -6.05 33.42
C SER A 152 -3.65 -6.11 34.58
N LEU A 153 -4.22 -7.30 34.85
CA LEU A 153 -5.10 -7.58 35.98
C LEU A 153 -4.33 -8.03 37.24
N VAL A 154 -3.08 -8.48 37.11
CA VAL A 154 -2.21 -8.75 38.26
C VAL A 154 -1.80 -7.42 38.91
N PRO A 155 -2.21 -7.13 40.16
CA PRO A 155 -1.74 -5.95 40.86
C PRO A 155 -0.23 -6.07 41.01
N THR A 156 0.52 -5.13 40.42
CA THR A 156 1.97 -5.06 40.65
C THR A 156 2.20 -4.83 42.13
N CYS A 157 2.52 -5.90 42.86
CA CYS A 157 2.90 -5.81 44.26
C CYS A 157 4.31 -5.17 44.28
N ARG A 158 4.36 -3.84 44.20
CA ARG A 158 5.60 -3.09 44.41
C ARG A 158 6.14 -3.48 45.77
N ARG A 159 7.33 -4.09 45.78
CA ARG A 159 8.18 -4.22 46.96
C ARG A 159 8.40 -2.82 47.53
N GLY A 160 7.71 -2.48 48.60
CA GLY A 160 7.79 -1.17 49.21
C GLY A 160 6.72 -0.94 50.27
N ASN A 161 6.95 -1.49 51.46
CA ASN A 161 6.34 -1.17 52.75
C ASN A 161 4.85 -1.60 52.96
N PRO A 162 4.55 -2.50 53.92
CA PRO A 162 3.20 -2.99 54.15
C PRO A 162 2.42 -2.04 55.08
N LYS A 163 2.12 -0.81 54.62
CA LYS A 163 1.08 0.02 55.26
C LYS A 163 0.37 0.86 54.19
N ALA A 164 -0.95 0.71 54.17
CA ALA A 164 -1.94 1.49 53.41
C ALA A 164 -2.17 1.11 51.93
N ALA A 165 -3.15 0.24 51.71
CA ALA A 165 -4.07 0.39 50.58
C ALA A 165 -5.43 -0.20 50.96
N ARG A 166 -6.31 0.67 51.46
CA ARG A 166 -7.71 0.41 51.78
C ARG A 166 -8.44 0.03 50.47
N LEU A 167 -8.88 -1.22 50.36
CA LEU A 167 -9.76 -1.70 49.29
C LEU A 167 -10.99 -0.78 49.17
N ARG A 168 -10.99 0.12 48.18
CA ARG A 168 -12.24 0.72 47.69
C ARG A 168 -12.84 -0.27 46.70
N ARG A 169 -13.96 -0.90 47.08
CA ARG A 169 -14.83 -1.59 46.13
C ARG A 169 -15.22 -0.57 45.07
N ILE A 170 -14.80 -0.79 43.83
CA ILE A 170 -15.40 -0.13 42.69
C ILE A 170 -16.79 -0.76 42.56
N SER A 171 -17.80 0.01 42.95
CA SER A 171 -19.21 -0.30 42.75
C SER A 171 -19.54 -0.06 41.28
N TYR A 172 -19.72 -1.12 40.49
CA TYR A 172 -20.40 -0.99 39.20
C TYR A 172 -21.87 -0.66 39.45
N PRO A 173 -22.42 0.43 38.87
CA PRO A 173 -23.83 0.74 39.01
C PRO A 173 -24.67 -0.30 38.26
N SER A 174 -25.46 -1.06 39.01
CA SER A 174 -26.51 -1.94 38.52
C SER A 174 -27.80 -1.15 38.34
N LYS A 175 -28.16 -0.87 37.07
CA LYS A 175 -29.50 -0.58 36.51
C LYS A 175 -29.27 -0.11 35.06
N LEU A 176 -29.81 -0.74 34.01
CA LEU A 176 -31.24 -0.96 33.78
C LEU A 176 -31.58 -2.42 33.45
N ARG A 177 -32.63 -2.93 34.10
CA ARG A 177 -33.53 -3.97 33.57
C ARG A 177 -34.59 -3.29 32.68
N GLU A 178 -35.33 -4.15 31.97
CA GLU A 178 -36.64 -3.95 31.30
C GLU A 178 -36.53 -3.82 29.78
N THR A 179 -36.63 -4.95 29.06
CA THR A 179 -37.86 -5.57 28.51
C THR A 179 -38.55 -4.75 27.42
N HIS A 180 -38.40 -5.15 26.16
CA HIS A 180 -39.50 -5.24 25.19
C HIS A 180 -39.10 -6.10 23.96
N PRO A 181 -40.07 -6.63 23.19
CA PRO A 181 -40.16 -8.06 22.89
C PRO A 181 -39.73 -8.43 21.46
N MET A 182 -39.47 -9.72 21.27
CA MET A 182 -39.40 -10.40 19.97
C MET A 182 -40.51 -9.92 19.03
N ARG A 183 -40.16 -9.20 17.97
CA ARG A 183 -40.98 -9.11 16.76
C ARG A 183 -40.58 -10.24 15.82
N ARG A 184 -41.31 -11.35 15.90
CA ARG A 184 -41.37 -12.37 14.85
C ARG A 184 -41.93 -11.70 13.58
N SER A 185 -41.08 -11.49 12.57
CA SER A 185 -41.57 -11.26 11.21
C SER A 185 -42.10 -12.59 10.67
N ARG A 186 -43.43 -12.72 10.65
CA ARG A 186 -44.13 -13.71 9.83
C ARG A 186 -44.09 -13.21 8.38
N HIS A 187 -43.15 -13.71 7.57
CA HIS A 187 -43.40 -13.72 6.12
C HIS A 187 -44.32 -14.91 5.81
N LYS A 188 -45.59 -14.59 5.57
CA LYS A 188 -46.52 -15.46 4.86
C LYS A 188 -46.05 -15.54 3.40
N ASN A 189 -45.84 -16.77 2.92
CA ASN A 189 -45.89 -17.13 1.50
C ASN A 189 -47.16 -16.59 0.84
N PRO A 190 -47.09 -16.38 -0.49
CA PRO A 190 -48.04 -17.10 -1.32
C PRO A 190 -47.41 -17.75 -2.56
N ARG A 191 -47.65 -19.06 -2.64
CA ARG A 191 -48.14 -19.79 -3.82
C ARG A 191 -47.26 -19.84 -5.07
N LEU A 192 -46.64 -21.01 -5.22
CA LEU A 192 -46.58 -21.75 -6.48
C LEU A 192 -47.98 -21.80 -7.13
N ALA A 193 -48.06 -21.37 -8.38
CA ALA A 193 -49.11 -21.73 -9.33
C ALA A 193 -48.47 -21.99 -10.70
N SER A 194 -48.65 -23.24 -11.12
CA SER A 194 -48.40 -23.92 -12.39
C SER A 194 -48.98 -23.24 -13.66
N SER A 195 -48.41 -23.64 -14.82
CA SER A 195 -48.89 -23.55 -16.22
C SER A 195 -48.74 -22.18 -16.91
N ARG A 196 -48.16 -22.06 -18.11
CA ARG A 196 -48.14 -22.90 -19.32
C ARG A 196 -46.81 -22.79 -20.05
#